data_AF-C6XVF6-F1
#
_entry.id   AF-C6XVF6-F1
#
_cell.length_a   1.000
_cell.length_b   1.000
_cell.length_c   1.000
_cell.angle_alpha   90.00
_cell.angle_beta   90.00
_cell.angle_gamma   90.00
#
_symmetry.space_group_name_H-M   'P 1'
#
loop_
_entity.id
_entity.type
_entity.pdbx_description
1 polymer ?
#
loop_
_entity_poly.entity_id
_entity_poly.type
_entity_poly.pdbx_seq_one_letter_code
_entity_poly.pdbx_strand_id
1 'polypeptide(L)'
;MTTATIRQKLHNYLEVADDKKVRAIYTMMETEVESEMTTYTDELKSVLDQRFADVRNGDVELVSEEESKQRIYDILASRNK
;
A
#
# COMPACT_ATOMS: atom_id res chain seq x y z
N MET A 1 -23.05 -15.45 13.96
CA MET A 1 -21.57 -15.58 14.06
C MET A 1 -20.97 -14.24 13.68
N THR A 2 -20.08 -13.67 14.49
CA THR A 2 -19.46 -12.37 14.16
C THR A 2 -18.32 -12.57 13.16
N THR A 3 -18.00 -11.54 12.39
CA THR A 3 -16.86 -11.55 11.47
C THR A 3 -15.53 -11.81 12.17
N ALA A 4 -15.37 -11.33 13.42
CA ALA A 4 -14.23 -11.64 14.27
C ALA A 4 -14.09 -13.15 14.54
N THR A 5 -15.19 -13.84 14.84
CA THR A 5 -15.19 -15.30 15.02
C THR A 5 -14.86 -16.05 13.72
N ILE A 6 -15.32 -15.56 12.57
CA ILE A 6 -14.99 -16.16 11.25
C ILE A 6 -13.50 -16.04 10.97
N ARG A 7 -12.91 -14.85 11.18
CA ARG A 7 -11.49 -14.58 10.97
C ARG A 7 -10.61 -15.49 11.82
N GLN A 8 -10.92 -15.63 13.11
CA GLN A 8 -10.16 -16.51 14.00
C GLN A 8 -10.21 -17.98 13.55
N LYS A 9 -11.38 -18.45 13.12
CA LYS A 9 -11.53 -19.82 12.63
C LYS A 9 -10.75 -20.07 11.33
N LEU A 10 -10.76 -19.12 10.41
CA LEU A 10 -9.95 -19.21 9.17
C LEU A 10 -8.46 -19.24 9.49
N HIS A 11 -7.99 -18.38 10.40
CA HIS A 11 -6.60 -18.37 10.82
C HIS A 11 -6.18 -19.71 11.43
N ASN A 12 -6.93 -20.23 12.40
CA ASN A 12 -6.64 -21.53 13.02
C ASN A 12 -6.68 -22.69 12.02
N TYR A 13 -7.54 -22.62 11.00
CA TYR A 13 -7.60 -23.65 9.97
C TYR A 13 -6.37 -23.62 9.06
N LEU A 14 -5.90 -22.43 8.68
CA LEU A 14 -4.71 -22.27 7.83
C LEU A 14 -3.45 -22.83 8.50
N GLU A 15 -3.34 -22.79 9.83
CA GLU A 15 -2.20 -23.37 10.58
C GLU A 15 -2.08 -24.90 10.44
N VAL A 16 -3.17 -25.61 10.14
CA VAL A 16 -3.21 -27.09 10.08
C VAL A 16 -3.59 -27.62 8.70
N ALA A 17 -3.93 -26.74 7.77
CA ALA A 17 -4.32 -27.12 6.41
C ALA A 17 -3.10 -27.59 5.62
N ASP A 18 -3.27 -28.65 4.83
CA ASP A 18 -2.23 -29.07 3.89
C ASP A 18 -2.05 -28.06 2.75
N ASP A 19 -0.86 -28.08 2.14
CA ASP A 19 -0.49 -27.16 1.08
C ASP A 19 -1.48 -27.13 -0.09
N LYS A 20 -2.15 -28.26 -0.40
CA LYS A 20 -3.12 -28.31 -1.50
C LYS A 20 -4.33 -27.44 -1.17
N LYS A 21 -4.82 -27.51 0.07
CA LYS A 21 -5.94 -26.69 0.53
C LYS A 21 -5.56 -25.22 0.67
N VAL A 22 -4.36 -24.93 1.18
CA VAL A 22 -3.83 -23.56 1.26
C VAL A 22 -3.74 -22.93 -0.13
N ARG A 23 -3.17 -23.64 -1.10
CA ARG A 23 -3.09 -23.17 -2.50
C ARG A 23 -4.47 -22.92 -3.10
N ALA A 24 -5.44 -23.81 -2.87
CA ALA A 24 -6.79 -23.61 -3.39
C ALA A 24 -7.45 -22.34 -2.81
N ILE A 25 -7.29 -22.09 -1.51
CA ILE A 25 -7.82 -20.88 -0.86
C ILE A 25 -7.11 -19.64 -1.41
N TYR A 26 -5.78 -19.67 -1.52
CA TYR A 26 -5.00 -18.59 -2.10
C TYR A 26 -5.45 -18.27 -3.53
N THR A 27 -5.55 -19.27 -4.42
CA THR A 27 -6.01 -19.06 -5.81
C THR A 27 -7.42 -18.47 -5.88
N MET A 28 -8.31 -18.82 -4.96
CA MET A 28 -9.66 -18.24 -4.92
C MET A 28 -9.68 -16.76 -4.51
N MET A 29 -8.65 -16.27 -3.82
CA MET A 29 -8.57 -14.93 -3.26
C MET A 29 -7.33 -14.15 -3.73
N GLU A 30 -6.62 -14.67 -4.75
CA GLU A 30 -5.30 -14.18 -5.15
C GLU A 30 -5.36 -12.71 -5.55
N THR A 31 -6.39 -12.32 -6.29
CA THR A 31 -6.55 -10.93 -6.74
C THR A 31 -6.77 -9.99 -5.56
N GLU A 32 -7.59 -10.38 -4.58
CA GLU A 32 -7.87 -9.60 -3.38
C GLU A 32 -6.65 -9.52 -2.46
N VAL A 33 -5.93 -10.63 -2.27
CA VAL A 33 -4.71 -10.68 -1.47
C VAL A 33 -3.63 -9.80 -2.08
N GLU A 34 -3.38 -9.91 -3.38
CA GLU A 34 -2.35 -9.14 -4.08
C GLU A 34 -2.72 -7.65 -4.24
N SER A 35 -4.01 -7.32 -4.35
CA SER A 35 -4.46 -5.91 -4.46
C SER A 35 -4.49 -5.18 -3.12
N GLU A 36 -4.76 -5.87 -2.01
CA GLU A 36 -4.69 -5.29 -0.66
C GLU A 36 -3.25 -5.21 -0.13
N MET A 37 -2.35 -6.07 -0.61
CA MET A 37 -0.93 -5.96 -0.31
C MET A 37 -0.30 -4.85 -1.17
N THR A 38 -0.27 -3.63 -0.64
CA THR A 38 0.60 -2.58 -1.20
C THR A 38 2.05 -3.08 -1.11
N THR A 39 2.55 -3.61 -2.21
CA THR A 39 3.90 -4.14 -2.28
C THR A 39 4.89 -2.98 -2.32
N TYR A 40 5.65 -2.82 -1.24
CA TYR A 40 6.82 -1.96 -1.24
C TYR A 40 7.93 -2.64 -2.06
N THR A 41 7.93 -2.38 -3.36
CA THR A 41 9.02 -2.82 -4.24
C THR A 41 10.33 -2.21 -3.79
N ASP A 42 11.45 -2.87 -4.10
CA ASP A 42 12.76 -2.34 -3.72
C ASP A 42 13.07 -1.02 -4.43
N GLU A 43 12.52 -0.81 -5.63
CA GLU A 43 12.55 0.48 -6.32
C GLU A 43 11.79 1.56 -5.53
N LEU A 44 10.56 1.28 -5.09
CA LEU A 44 9.78 2.22 -4.29
C LEU A 44 10.47 2.53 -2.97
N LYS A 45 11.04 1.52 -2.29
CA LYS A 45 11.83 1.73 -1.06
C LYS A 45 13.02 2.64 -1.32
N SER A 46 13.78 2.40 -2.38
CA SER A 46 14.94 3.24 -2.74
C SER A 46 14.56 4.70 -2.99
N VAL A 47 13.41 4.95 -3.64
CA VAL A 47 12.90 6.31 -3.86
C VAL A 47 12.49 6.96 -2.55
N LEU A 48 11.83 6.22 -1.65
CA LEU A 48 11.42 6.73 -0.34
C LEU A 48 12.64 7.03 0.55
N ASP A 49 13.64 6.14 0.56
CA ASP A 49 14.89 6.33 1.31
C ASP A 49 15.64 7.57 0.83
N GLN A 50 15.73 7.76 -0.49
CA GLN A 50 16.35 8.96 -1.06
C GLN A 50 15.59 10.22 -0.65
N ARG A 51 14.26 10.26 -0.82
CA ARG A 51 13.43 11.41 -0.43
C ARG A 51 13.58 11.75 1.06
N PHE A 52 13.65 10.72 1.90
CA PHE A 52 13.88 10.92 3.33
C PHE A 52 15.27 11.52 3.60
N ALA A 53 16.30 11.03 2.93
CA ALA A 53 17.64 11.58 3.03
C ALA A 53 17.69 13.04 2.57
N ASP A 54 17.07 13.38 1.44
CA ASP A 54 17.02 14.73 0.89
C ASP A 54 16.38 15.71 1.89
N VAL A 55 15.25 15.32 2.50
CA VAL A 55 14.58 16.14 3.53
C VAL A 55 15.47 16.29 4.76
N ARG A 56 16.09 15.20 5.22
CA ARG A 56 16.95 15.22 6.41
C ARG A 56 18.19 16.07 6.23
N ASN A 57 18.79 16.04 5.04
CA ASN A 57 19.99 16.79 4.71
C ASN A 57 19.68 18.26 4.36
N GLY A 58 18.42 18.60 4.12
CA GLY A 58 18.00 19.93 3.67
C GLY A 58 18.21 20.15 2.16
N ASP A 59 18.34 19.07 1.40
CA ASP A 59 18.52 19.10 -0.07
C ASP A 59 17.20 19.38 -0.80
N VAL A 60 16.06 19.31 -0.09
CA VAL A 60 14.73 19.65 -0.61
C VAL A 60 13.96 20.55 0.36
N GLU A 61 13.31 21.56 -0.21
CA GLU A 61 12.42 22.45 0.53
C GLU A 61 11.03 21.79 0.68
N LEU A 62 10.63 21.57 1.94
CA LEU A 62 9.27 21.15 2.25
C LEU A 62 8.32 22.33 2.08
N VAL A 63 7.14 22.06 1.52
CA VAL A 63 6.10 23.06 1.37
C VAL A 63 5.03 22.91 2.43
N SER A 64 4.36 24.01 2.73
CA SER A 64 3.14 24.01 3.54
C SER A 64 2.01 23.24 2.84
N GLU A 65 1.01 22.86 3.62
CA GLU A 65 -0.19 22.21 3.10
C GLU A 65 -0.92 23.12 2.09
N GLU A 66 -0.96 24.42 2.37
CA GLU A 66 -1.57 25.45 1.55
C GLU A 66 -0.88 25.58 0.19
N GLU A 67 0.45 25.63 0.17
CA GLU A 67 1.24 25.65 -1.07
C GLU A 67 1.07 24.35 -1.86
N SER A 68 1.04 23.21 -1.19
CA SER A 68 0.78 21.91 -1.82
C SER A 68 -0.59 21.88 -2.51
N LYS A 69 -1.65 22.35 -1.82
CA LYS A 69 -3.00 22.48 -2.40
C LYS A 69 -3.02 23.41 -3.60
N GLN A 70 -2.35 24.57 -3.50
CA GLN A 70 -2.31 25.52 -4.61
C GLN A 70 -1.65 24.92 -5.85
N ARG A 71 -0.52 24.22 -5.68
CA ARG A 71 0.17 23.51 -6.79
C ARG A 71 -0.74 22.49 -7.47
N ILE A 72 -1.53 21.75 -6.70
CA ILE A 72 -2.51 20.79 -7.26
C ILE A 72 -3.56 21.52 -8.09
N TYR A 73 -4.11 22.63 -7.60
CA TYR A 73 -5.09 23.41 -8.35
C TYR A 73 -4.53 23.97 -9.65
N ASP A 74 -3.29 24.47 -9.64
CA ASP A 74 -2.64 25.02 -10.84
C ASP A 74 -2.46 23.93 -11.92
N ILE A 75 -2.04 22.73 -11.52
CA ILE A 75 -1.93 21.58 -12.42
C ILE A 75 -3.30 21.22 -13.02
N LEU A 76 -4.34 21.12 -12.19
CA LEU A 76 -5.68 20.77 -12.65
C LEU A 76 -6.26 21.82 -13.62
N ALA A 77 -6.03 23.11 -13.34
CA ALA A 77 -6.44 24.21 -14.22
C ALA A 77 -5.70 24.18 -15.58
N SER A 78 -4.42 23.80 -15.58
CA SER A 78 -3.61 23.72 -16.81
C SER A 78 -4.01 22.57 -17.75
N ARG A 79 -4.60 21.48 -17.22
CA ARG A 79 -5.04 20.31 -18.01
C ARG A 79 -6.38 20.52 -18.72
N ASN A 80 -7.13 21.56 -18.36
CA ASN A 80 -8.46 21.87 -18.91
C ASN A 80 -8.41 23.01 -19.95
N LYS A 81 -7.23 23.40 -20.43
CA LYS A 81 -7.00 24.34 -21.54
C LYS A 81 -6.49 23.59 -22.75
#